data_AF-A0AAV2A7I5-F1
#
_entry.id   AF-A0AAV2A7I5-F1
#
_cell.length_a   1.000
_cell.length_b   1.000
_cell.length_c   1.000
_cell.angle_alpha   90.00
_cell.angle_beta   90.00
_cell.angle_gamma   90.00
#
_symmetry.space_group_name_H-M   'P 1'
#
loop_
_entity.id
_entity.type
_entity.pdbx_description
1 polymer ?
#
loop_
_entity_poly.entity_id
_entity_poly.type
_entity_poly.pdbx_seq_one_letter_code
_entity_poly.pdbx_strand_id
1 'polypeptide(L)'
;MLATESYSISERKWNDLYITSLGSDPRLATCRGKLQNQRAKLNQEINKQIMIRNGAERLYKVTTNKKLRETVALELSFVNSNLQLLKEQLADLNSSVNIYQNKSTPQVVPMIPLGLKETKEIDFKDILKDFILEHYSEDSSKYEKAIKEFMDIRQVNKSFCFSNNQKDAHILWLLI
;
A
#
# COMPACT_ATOMS: atom_id res chain seq x y z
N MET A 1 -39.00 15.83 35.07
CA MET A 1 -38.06 14.91 35.73
C MET A 1 -37.85 13.72 34.82
N LEU A 2 -36.73 13.66 34.10
CA LEU A 2 -36.29 12.44 33.42
C LEU A 2 -34.89 12.14 33.96
N ALA A 3 -34.77 11.00 34.64
CA ALA A 3 -33.55 10.56 35.28
C ALA A 3 -32.51 10.20 34.21
N THR A 4 -31.34 10.81 34.30
CA THR A 4 -30.15 10.38 33.57
C THR A 4 -29.52 9.23 34.34
N GLU A 5 -29.80 7.99 33.96
CA GLU A 5 -29.04 6.83 34.44
C GLU A 5 -27.68 6.80 33.73
N SER A 6 -26.66 7.27 34.42
CA SER A 6 -25.26 7.10 34.06
C SER A 6 -24.84 5.63 34.26
N TYR A 7 -24.85 4.86 33.18
CA TYR A 7 -24.24 3.52 33.14
C TYR A 7 -22.72 3.65 33.34
N SER A 8 -22.22 3.19 34.49
CA SER A 8 -20.79 3.10 34.76
C SER A 8 -20.17 1.93 33.99
N ILE A 9 -19.48 2.23 32.90
CA ILE A 9 -18.65 1.25 32.18
C ILE A 9 -17.44 0.95 33.07
N SER A 10 -17.29 -0.31 33.51
CA SER A 10 -16.19 -0.74 34.38
C SER A 10 -14.83 -0.61 33.66
N GLU A 11 -13.81 -0.11 34.38
CA GLU A 11 -12.44 0.08 33.88
C GLU A 11 -11.80 -1.19 33.30
N ARG A 12 -12.29 -2.38 33.66
CA ARG A 12 -11.78 -3.65 33.12
C ARG A 12 -12.06 -3.78 31.62
N LYS A 13 -13.19 -3.25 31.12
CA LYS A 13 -13.55 -3.33 29.69
C LYS A 13 -12.66 -2.41 28.83
N TRP A 14 -12.12 -1.34 29.41
CA TRP A 14 -11.17 -0.44 28.73
C TRP A 14 -9.82 -1.10 28.49
N ASN A 15 -9.32 -1.88 29.46
CA ASN A 15 -8.04 -2.57 29.33
C ASN A 15 -8.07 -3.69 28.29
N ASP A 16 -9.19 -4.42 28.16
CA ASP A 16 -9.32 -5.45 27.13
C ASP A 16 -9.36 -4.87 25.71
N LEU A 17 -9.92 -3.66 25.52
CA LEU A 17 -9.88 -2.97 24.23
C LEU A 17 -8.49 -2.40 23.92
N TYR A 18 -7.78 -1.87 24.92
CA TYR A 18 -6.50 -1.20 24.70
C TYR A 18 -5.37 -2.18 24.35
N ILE A 19 -5.45 -3.45 24.78
CA ILE A 19 -4.45 -4.48 24.49
C ILE A 19 -4.43 -4.87 23.00
N THR A 20 -5.49 -4.59 22.23
CA THR A 20 -5.48 -4.84 20.77
C THR A 20 -4.88 -3.70 19.94
N SER A 21 -4.55 -2.56 20.55
CA SER A 21 -4.04 -1.36 19.84
C SER A 21 -2.52 -1.18 19.89
N LEU A 22 -1.78 -2.08 20.53
CA LEU A 22 -0.33 -2.11 20.38
C LEU A 22 -0.01 -2.54 18.94
N GLY A 23 0.29 -1.55 18.11
CA GLY A 23 0.79 -1.75 16.75
C GLY A 23 1.89 -2.80 16.74
N SER A 24 1.93 -3.60 15.67
CA SER A 24 2.97 -4.60 15.50
C SER A 24 4.35 -3.92 15.51
N ASP A 25 5.21 -4.31 16.44
CA ASP A 25 6.61 -3.85 16.49
C ASP A 25 7.22 -3.99 15.08
N PRO A 26 7.69 -2.91 14.43
CA PRO A 26 8.27 -2.96 13.09
C PRO A 26 9.55 -3.83 13.02
N ARG A 27 10.14 -4.18 14.17
CA ARG A 27 11.27 -5.11 14.28
C ARG A 27 10.82 -6.56 14.44
N LEU A 28 9.60 -6.81 14.91
CA LEU A 28 8.98 -8.12 14.89
C LEU A 28 8.36 -8.32 13.51
N ALA A 29 9.04 -9.06 12.64
CA ALA A 29 8.49 -9.41 11.33
C ALA A 29 7.13 -10.08 11.53
N THR A 30 6.05 -9.34 11.24
CA THR A 30 4.70 -9.87 11.26
C THR A 30 4.65 -11.12 10.39
N CYS A 31 3.77 -12.08 10.69
CA CYS A 31 3.63 -13.29 9.87
C CYS A 31 3.47 -12.92 8.37
N ARG A 32 2.78 -11.81 8.08
CA ARG A 32 2.67 -11.20 6.75
C ARG A 32 4.01 -10.72 6.18
N GLY A 33 4.82 -9.99 6.95
CA GLY A 33 6.15 -9.54 6.52
C GLY A 33 7.11 -10.70 6.21
N LYS A 34 7.06 -11.79 6.98
CA LYS A 34 7.84 -13.02 6.72
C LYS A 34 7.44 -13.67 5.40
N LEU A 35 6.14 -13.84 5.14
CA LEU A 35 5.63 -14.39 3.89
C LEU A 35 5.98 -13.50 2.69
N GLN A 36 5.91 -12.17 2.85
CA GLN A 36 6.27 -11.24 1.78
C GLN A 36 7.77 -11.30 1.44
N ASN A 37 8.64 -11.42 2.45
CA ASN A 37 10.08 -11.61 2.24
C ASN A 37 10.39 -12.94 1.54
N GLN A 38 9.68 -14.02 1.90
CA GLN A 38 9.80 -15.30 1.19
C GLN A 38 9.33 -15.19 -0.26
N ARG A 39 8.22 -14.48 -0.52
CA ARG A 39 7.70 -14.23 -1.87
C ARG A 39 8.69 -13.46 -2.74
N ALA A 40 9.29 -12.42 -2.18
CA ALA A 40 10.32 -11.63 -2.87
C ALA A 40 11.54 -12.48 -3.24
N LYS A 41 12.01 -13.34 -2.34
CA LYS A 41 13.12 -14.28 -2.60
C LYS A 41 12.78 -15.27 -3.71
N LEU A 42 11.58 -15.87 -3.68
CA LEU A 42 11.14 -16.80 -4.74
C LEU A 42 11.06 -16.11 -6.11
N ASN A 43 10.55 -14.88 -6.18
CA ASN A 43 10.52 -14.12 -7.43
C ASN A 43 11.92 -13.82 -7.98
N GLN A 44 12.89 -13.51 -7.12
CA GLN A 44 14.28 -13.32 -7.54
C GLN A 44 14.86 -14.60 -8.14
N GLU A 45 14.66 -15.76 -7.49
CA GLU A 45 15.18 -17.03 -8.01
C GLU A 45 14.46 -17.47 -9.30
N ILE A 46 13.15 -17.25 -9.42
CA ILE A 46 12.40 -17.50 -10.67
C ILE A 46 12.97 -16.67 -11.83
N ASN A 47 13.21 -15.37 -11.62
CA ASN A 47 13.78 -14.50 -12.65
C ASN A 47 15.19 -14.95 -13.06
N LYS A 48 16.00 -15.40 -12.10
CA LYS A 48 17.32 -15.97 -12.36
C LYS A 48 17.22 -17.25 -13.19
N GLN A 49 16.33 -18.18 -12.83
CA GLN A 49 16.14 -19.42 -13.59
C GLN A 49 15.61 -19.16 -15.00
N ILE A 50 14.70 -18.18 -15.19
CA ILE A 50 14.25 -17.74 -16.51
C ILE A 50 15.43 -17.25 -17.35
N MET A 51 16.32 -16.43 -16.76
CA MET A 51 17.50 -15.92 -17.47
C MET A 51 18.44 -17.04 -17.89
N ILE A 52 18.76 -17.96 -16.97
CA ILE A 52 19.63 -19.12 -17.25
C ILE A 52 19.01 -20.01 -18.32
N ARG A 53 17.71 -20.30 -18.23
CA ARG A 53 16.96 -21.08 -19.22
C ARG A 53 17.10 -20.44 -20.60
N ASN A 54 16.82 -19.15 -20.71
CA ASN A 54 16.92 -18.43 -21.98
C ASN A 54 18.36 -18.46 -22.55
N GLY A 55 19.37 -18.36 -21.68
CA GLY A 55 20.77 -18.51 -22.07
C GLY A 55 21.09 -19.91 -22.59
N ALA A 56 20.66 -20.95 -21.88
CA ALA A 56 20.84 -22.35 -22.27
C ALA A 56 20.08 -22.69 -23.57
N GLU A 57 18.87 -22.16 -23.78
CA GLU A 57 18.10 -22.34 -25.03
C GLU A 57 18.80 -21.70 -26.22
N ARG A 58 19.36 -20.50 -26.05
CA ARG A 58 20.15 -19.85 -27.10
C ARG A 58 21.40 -20.66 -27.42
N LEU A 59 22.12 -21.10 -26.39
CA LEU A 59 23.31 -21.94 -26.54
C LEU A 59 22.97 -23.25 -27.28
N TYR A 60 21.90 -23.93 -26.88
CA TYR A 60 21.44 -25.16 -27.51
C TYR A 60 21.19 -24.99 -29.01
N LYS A 61 20.59 -23.86 -29.41
CA LYS A 61 20.30 -23.54 -30.81
C LYS A 61 21.55 -23.28 -31.66
N VAL A 62 22.57 -22.63 -31.10
CA VAL A 62 23.79 -22.27 -31.84
C VAL A 62 24.85 -23.38 -31.85
N THR A 63 24.77 -24.33 -30.91
CA THR A 63 25.76 -25.39 -30.78
C THR A 63 25.61 -26.46 -31.87
N THR A 64 26.66 -26.67 -32.67
CA THR A 64 26.72 -27.73 -33.69
C THR A 64 27.37 -29.02 -33.19
N ASN A 65 28.22 -28.94 -32.16
CA ASN A 65 28.89 -30.11 -31.57
C ASN A 65 27.88 -31.00 -30.82
N LYS A 66 27.77 -32.26 -31.25
CA LYS A 66 26.80 -33.23 -30.71
C LYS A 66 26.95 -33.46 -29.19
N LYS A 67 28.18 -33.67 -28.69
CA LYS A 67 28.42 -33.95 -27.26
C LYS A 67 28.03 -32.75 -26.40
N LEU A 68 28.46 -31.55 -26.80
CA LEU A 68 28.11 -30.33 -26.08
C LEU A 68 26.61 -30.05 -26.12
N ARG A 69 25.95 -30.33 -27.25
CA ARG A 69 24.50 -30.17 -27.39
C ARG A 69 23.72 -31.10 -26.47
N GLU A 70 24.16 -32.33 -26.27
CA GLU A 70 23.58 -33.28 -25.31
C GLU A 70 23.74 -32.76 -23.87
N THR A 71 24.91 -32.24 -23.50
CA THR A 71 25.12 -31.60 -22.19
C THR A 71 24.20 -30.41 -21.97
N VAL A 72 24.10 -29.50 -22.94
CA VAL A 72 23.22 -28.33 -22.83
C VAL A 72 21.74 -28.73 -22.77
N ALA A 73 21.33 -29.83 -23.44
CA ALA A 73 19.98 -30.36 -23.32
C ALA A 73 19.65 -30.82 -21.90
N LEU A 74 20.60 -31.52 -21.25
CA LEU A 74 20.45 -31.98 -19.87
C LEU A 74 20.35 -30.80 -18.90
N GLU A 75 21.23 -29.81 -19.03
CA GLU A 75 21.19 -28.58 -18.23
C GLU A 75 19.88 -27.81 -18.43
N LEU A 76 19.39 -27.70 -19.67
CA LEU A 76 18.12 -27.07 -19.97
C LEU A 76 16.95 -27.80 -19.29
N SER A 77 16.95 -29.13 -19.30
CA SER A 77 15.95 -29.94 -18.59
C SER A 77 16.03 -29.72 -17.07
N PHE A 78 17.24 -29.66 -16.51
CA PHE A 78 17.45 -29.42 -15.08
C PHE A 78 16.91 -28.04 -14.65
N VAL A 79 17.25 -26.99 -15.41
CA VAL A 79 16.76 -25.63 -15.18
C VAL A 79 15.23 -25.56 -15.31
N ASN A 80 14.64 -26.28 -16.26
CA ASN A 80 13.18 -26.34 -16.41
C ASN A 80 12.50 -26.99 -15.19
N SER A 81 13.02 -28.09 -14.67
CA SER A 81 12.49 -28.73 -13.45
C SER A 81 12.59 -27.81 -12.24
N ASN A 82 13.72 -27.10 -12.07
CA ASN A 82 13.89 -26.13 -10.99
C ASN A 82 12.93 -24.94 -11.10
N LEU A 83 12.73 -24.41 -12.31
CA LEU A 83 11.79 -23.33 -12.56
C LEU A 83 10.34 -23.75 -12.25
N GLN A 84 9.97 -24.99 -12.53
CA GLN A 84 8.66 -25.54 -12.18
C GLN A 84 8.49 -25.61 -10.66
N LEU A 85 9.45 -26.19 -9.94
CA LEU A 85 9.41 -26.28 -8.48
C LEU A 85 9.25 -24.91 -7.81
N LEU A 86 10.00 -23.90 -8.27
CA LEU A 86 9.91 -22.54 -7.71
C LEU A 86 8.54 -21.90 -7.97
N LYS A 87 7.92 -22.18 -9.12
CA LYS A 87 6.56 -21.71 -9.42
C LYS A 87 5.51 -22.37 -8.54
N GLU A 88 5.65 -23.68 -8.28
CA GLU A 88 4.78 -24.41 -7.36
C GLU A 88 4.91 -23.86 -5.93
N GLN A 89 6.13 -23.66 -5.44
CA GLN A 89 6.39 -23.04 -4.13
C GLN A 89 5.80 -21.63 -4.03
N LEU A 90 5.88 -20.83 -5.10
CA LEU A 90 5.26 -19.50 -5.13
C LEU A 90 3.73 -19.58 -5.11
N ALA A 91 3.14 -20.57 -5.80
CA ALA A 91 1.70 -20.80 -5.79
C ALA A 91 1.21 -21.24 -4.40
N ASP A 92 1.94 -22.12 -3.72
CA ASP A 92 1.67 -22.54 -2.34
C ASP A 92 1.78 -21.36 -1.36
N LEU A 93 2.81 -20.52 -1.52
CA LEU A 93 2.95 -19.33 -0.70
C LEU A 93 1.79 -18.35 -0.94
N ASN A 94 1.37 -18.15 -2.19
CA ASN A 94 0.23 -17.30 -2.51
C ASN A 94 -1.08 -17.88 -1.95
N SER A 95 -1.24 -19.20 -1.88
CA SER A 95 -2.42 -19.82 -1.26
C SER A 95 -2.43 -19.61 0.27
N SER A 96 -1.27 -19.61 0.93
CA SER A 96 -1.17 -19.29 2.37
C SER A 96 -1.52 -17.83 2.71
N VAL A 97 -1.33 -16.92 1.74
CA VAL A 97 -1.66 -15.48 1.85
C VAL A 97 -3.13 -15.20 1.52
N ASN A 98 -3.87 -16.13 0.89
CA ASN A 98 -5.29 -15.95 0.57
C ASN A 98 -6.19 -15.79 1.81
N ILE A 99 -5.79 -16.27 2.99
CA ILE A 99 -6.54 -16.02 4.25
C ILE A 99 -6.57 -14.51 4.58
N TYR A 100 -5.58 -13.75 4.10
CA TYR A 100 -5.50 -12.29 4.24
C TYR A 100 -5.92 -11.53 2.98
N GLN A 101 -6.21 -12.24 1.89
CA GLN A 101 -6.61 -11.69 0.59
C GLN A 101 -7.89 -12.40 0.13
N ASN A 102 -9.03 -12.03 0.71
CA ASN A 102 -10.31 -12.54 0.21
C ASN A 102 -10.52 -12.02 -1.23
N LYS A 103 -10.39 -12.92 -2.22
CA LYS A 103 -10.58 -12.64 -3.65
C LYS A 103 -11.96 -13.05 -4.18
N SER A 104 -12.87 -13.55 -3.34
CA SER A 104 -14.19 -14.05 -3.81
C SER A 104 -15.41 -13.39 -3.17
N THR A 105 -15.22 -12.61 -2.11
CA THR A 105 -16.17 -11.60 -1.64
C THR A 105 -15.33 -10.47 -1.07
N PRO A 106 -15.70 -9.18 -1.20
CA PRO A 106 -15.13 -8.20 -0.32
C PRO A 106 -15.50 -8.68 1.09
N GLN A 107 -14.52 -9.20 1.84
CA GLN A 107 -14.68 -9.24 3.29
C GLN A 107 -14.78 -7.78 3.66
N VAL A 108 -16.01 -7.28 3.75
CA VAL A 108 -16.31 -5.93 4.20
C VAL A 108 -15.90 -5.95 5.66
N VAL A 109 -14.63 -5.65 5.89
CA VAL A 109 -14.17 -5.22 7.20
C VAL A 109 -15.08 -4.04 7.53
N PRO A 110 -15.90 -4.13 8.59
CA PRO A 110 -16.86 -3.08 8.90
C PRO A 110 -16.07 -1.78 9.10
N MET A 111 -16.18 -0.88 8.13
CA MET A 111 -15.55 0.41 8.20
C MET A 111 -16.41 1.26 9.12
N ILE A 112 -15.83 1.78 10.19
CA ILE A 112 -16.50 2.77 11.03
C ILE A 112 -16.30 4.12 10.32
N PRO A 113 -17.35 4.74 9.77
CA PRO A 113 -17.22 6.06 9.17
C PRO A 113 -16.84 7.05 10.27
N LEU A 114 -15.72 7.75 10.08
CA LEU A 114 -15.35 8.85 10.95
C LEU A 114 -16.03 10.12 10.45
N GLY A 115 -16.77 10.78 11.32
CA GLY A 115 -17.26 12.12 11.04
C GLY A 115 -16.06 13.07 10.90
N LEU A 116 -15.98 13.78 9.78
CA LEU A 116 -15.04 14.89 9.66
C LEU A 116 -15.50 16.02 10.57
N LYS A 117 -14.56 16.67 11.25
CA LYS A 117 -14.88 17.83 12.09
C LYS A 117 -15.28 19.00 11.20
N GLU A 118 -16.33 19.69 11.60
CA GLU A 118 -16.68 20.97 10.99
C GLU A 118 -15.52 21.96 11.18
N THR A 119 -15.05 22.52 10.07
CA THR A 119 -14.00 23.53 10.09
C THR A 119 -14.64 24.90 10.30
N LYS A 120 -14.17 25.62 11.33
CA LYS A 120 -14.50 27.03 11.54
C LYS A 120 -13.85 27.87 10.45
N GLU A 121 -14.52 28.94 10.07
CA GLU A 121 -13.93 29.97 9.22
C GLU A 121 -12.84 30.69 10.01
N ILE A 122 -11.65 30.76 9.43
CA ILE A 122 -10.50 31.46 10.00
C ILE A 122 -9.98 32.32 8.87
N ASP A 123 -9.87 33.63 9.09
CA ASP A 123 -9.27 34.51 8.12
C ASP A 123 -7.75 34.47 8.27
N PHE A 124 -7.05 33.93 7.27
CA PHE A 124 -5.59 33.88 7.25
C PHE A 124 -4.97 35.10 6.61
N LYS A 125 -5.77 36.00 6.04
CA LYS A 125 -5.29 37.12 5.26
C LYS A 125 -4.43 38.06 6.09
N ASP A 126 -4.94 38.51 7.23
CA ASP A 126 -4.24 39.48 8.06
C ASP A 126 -3.04 38.83 8.78
N ILE A 127 -3.21 37.58 9.24
CA ILE A 127 -2.12 36.82 9.88
C ILE A 127 -0.93 36.62 8.94
N LEU A 128 -1.19 36.26 7.68
CA LEU A 128 -0.13 36.07 6.69
C LEU A 128 0.48 37.40 6.25
N LYS A 129 -0.31 38.48 6.24
CA LYS A 129 0.21 39.81 5.95
C LYS A 129 1.20 40.29 6.98
N ASP A 130 0.82 40.18 8.25
CA ASP A 130 1.66 40.56 9.37
C ASP A 130 2.91 39.67 9.43
N PHE A 131 2.77 38.36 9.21
CA PHE A 131 3.89 37.43 9.16
C PHE A 131 4.91 37.74 8.05
N ILE A 132 4.45 38.06 6.83
CA ILE A 132 5.34 38.40 5.71
C ILE A 132 6.07 39.71 5.98
N LEU A 133 5.36 40.71 6.51
CA LEU A 133 5.95 42.01 6.82
C LEU A 133 6.99 41.89 7.94
N GLU A 134 6.70 41.12 8.99
CA GLU A 134 7.58 40.94 10.14
C GLU A 134 8.82 40.08 9.82
N HIS A 135 8.65 38.92 9.18
CA HIS A 135 9.75 37.99 8.95
C HIS A 135 10.58 38.26 7.71
N TYR A 136 9.99 38.87 6.67
CA TYR A 136 10.67 39.09 5.39
C TYR A 136 10.85 40.58 5.06
N SER A 137 10.24 41.49 5.84
CA SER A 137 10.26 42.94 5.54
C SER A 137 9.77 43.27 4.13
N GLU A 138 8.92 42.41 3.57
CA GLU A 138 8.38 42.54 2.23
C GLU A 138 6.98 43.14 2.26
N ASP A 139 6.64 43.91 1.22
CA ASP A 139 5.28 44.40 1.02
C ASP A 139 4.34 43.23 0.70
N SER A 140 3.45 42.94 1.65
CA SER A 140 2.50 41.84 1.56
C SER A 140 1.47 42.00 0.43
N SER A 141 1.32 43.21 -0.12
CA SER A 141 0.43 43.49 -1.25
C SER A 141 0.74 42.62 -2.48
N LYS A 142 1.99 42.15 -2.62
CA LYS A 142 2.42 41.26 -3.71
C LYS A 142 1.81 39.86 -3.63
N TYR A 143 1.45 39.40 -2.43
CA TYR A 143 1.00 38.03 -2.17
C TYR A 143 -0.53 37.93 -1.98
N GLU A 144 -1.24 39.06 -2.00
CA GLU A 144 -2.69 39.15 -1.85
C GLU A 144 -3.45 38.19 -2.78
N LYS A 145 -3.01 38.06 -4.04
CA LYS A 145 -3.62 37.15 -5.02
C LYS A 145 -3.46 35.68 -4.63
N ALA A 146 -2.27 35.28 -4.18
CA ALA A 146 -1.99 33.91 -3.78
C ALA A 146 -2.69 33.55 -2.46
N ILE A 147 -2.76 34.50 -1.52
CA ILE A 147 -3.50 34.35 -0.26
C ILE A 147 -5.00 34.16 -0.55
N LYS A 148 -5.56 34.94 -1.50
CA LYS A 148 -6.95 34.79 -1.92
C LYS A 148 -7.21 33.40 -2.54
N GLU A 149 -6.35 32.96 -3.45
CA GLU A 149 -6.45 31.63 -4.06
C GLU A 149 -6.38 30.51 -3.02
N PHE A 150 -5.50 30.63 -2.03
CA PHE A 150 -5.43 29.71 -0.90
C PHE A 150 -6.73 29.66 -0.08
N MET A 151 -7.32 30.82 0.20
CA MET A 151 -8.60 30.91 0.90
C MET A 151 -9.75 30.28 0.10
N ASP A 152 -9.78 30.49 -1.22
CA ASP A 152 -10.76 29.89 -2.12
C ASP A 152 -10.63 28.35 -2.16
N ILE A 153 -9.40 27.82 -2.25
CA ILE A 153 -9.12 26.38 -2.20
C ILE A 153 -9.59 25.77 -0.89
N ARG A 154 -9.36 26.45 0.24
CA ARG A 154 -9.83 25.97 1.55
C ARG A 154 -11.35 25.91 1.62
N GLN A 155 -12.04 26.89 1.03
CA GLN A 155 -13.50 26.90 0.97
C GLN A 155 -14.03 25.75 0.09
N VAL A 156 -13.40 25.49 -1.06
CA VAL A 156 -13.76 24.35 -1.92
C VAL A 156 -13.55 23.02 -1.20
N ASN A 157 -12.42 22.84 -0.49
CA ASN A 157 -12.16 21.60 0.25
C ASN A 157 -13.14 21.37 1.40
N LYS A 158 -13.69 22.43 2.00
CA LYS A 158 -14.78 22.31 2.99
C LYS A 158 -16.08 21.80 2.36
N SER A 159 -16.39 22.20 1.14
CA SER A 159 -17.62 21.81 0.43
C SER A 159 -17.50 20.50 -0.38
N PHE A 160 -16.30 20.14 -0.85
CA PHE A 160 -16.07 19.01 -1.78
C PHE A 160 -16.35 17.63 -1.16
N CYS A 161 -16.30 17.50 0.18
CA CYS A 161 -16.57 16.24 0.87
C CYS A 161 -18.03 15.73 0.76
N PHE A 162 -18.94 16.45 0.07
CA PHE A 162 -20.34 16.02 -0.12
C PHE A 162 -20.68 15.42 -1.50
N SER A 163 -19.76 15.37 -2.47
CA SER A 163 -20.06 14.79 -3.79
C SER A 163 -19.65 13.31 -3.86
N ASN A 164 -20.59 12.43 -3.52
CA ASN A 164 -20.56 11.01 -3.86
C ASN A 164 -20.37 10.81 -5.37
N ASN A 165 -19.25 10.26 -5.82
CA ASN A 165 -19.22 9.41 -7.02
C ASN A 165 -18.03 8.44 -7.00
N GLN A 166 -18.34 7.20 -6.67
CA GLN A 166 -17.45 6.06 -6.51
C GLN A 166 -17.30 5.30 -7.83
N LYS A 167 -16.70 5.90 -8.87
CA LYS A 167 -16.55 5.21 -10.17
C LYS A 167 -15.16 5.24 -10.82
N ASP A 168 -14.22 6.08 -10.38
CA ASP A 168 -12.97 6.27 -11.15
C ASP A 168 -11.73 5.56 -10.62
N ALA A 169 -11.84 4.70 -9.59
CA ALA A 169 -10.68 4.04 -8.98
C ALA A 169 -10.23 2.74 -9.68
N HIS A 170 -10.89 2.31 -10.76
CA HIS A 170 -10.74 0.95 -11.30
C HIS A 170 -9.66 0.72 -12.38
N ILE A 171 -8.92 1.74 -12.83
CA ILE A 171 -8.00 1.59 -13.98
C ILE A 171 -6.54 1.30 -13.60
N LEU A 172 -6.14 1.45 -12.34
CA LEU A 172 -4.71 1.37 -11.95
C LEU A 172 -4.22 0.03 -11.36
N TRP A 173 -5.06 -1.00 -11.31
CA TRP A 173 -4.72 -2.26 -10.60
C TRP A 173 -4.09 -3.37 -11.44
N LEU A 174 -3.77 -3.14 -12.72
CA LEU A 174 -3.24 -4.18 -13.62
C LEU A 174 -1.71 -4.26 -13.74
N LEU A 175 -0.94 -3.55 -12.91
CA LEU A 175 0.52 -3.44 -13.10
C LEU A 175 1.40 -3.55 -11.85
N ILE A 176 0.91 -4.18 -10.77
CA ILE A 176 1.72 -4.53 -9.58
C ILE A 176 1.36 -5.96 -9.13
#